data_AF-A0A9Q4JHS9-F1
#
_entry.id   AF-A0A9Q4JHS9-F1
#
_cell.length_a   1.000
_cell.length_b   1.000
_cell.length_c   1.000
_cell.angle_alpha   90.00
_cell.angle_beta   90.00
_cell.angle_gamma   90.00
#
_symmetry.space_group_name_H-M   'P 1'
#
loop_
_entity.id
_entity.type
_entity.pdbx_description
1 polymer ?
#
loop_
_entity_poly.entity_id
_entity_poly.type
_entity_poly.pdbx_seq_one_letter_code
_entity_poly.pdbx_strand_id
1 'polypeptide(L)'
;GADGIMIHSKDKSGEDIREFCRTFRKEYAHVPIVVVPTTYDHVHESELHEWGANVVIYANHLLRAAYPAMMNVARTILENERAE
;
A
#
# COMPACT_ATOMS: atom_id res chain seq x y z
N GLY A 1 2.20 -24.92 6.22
CA GLY A 1 1.65 -24.26 5.01
C GLY A 1 2.01 -22.78 5.07
N ALA A 2 1.44 -21.93 4.23
CA ALA A 2 1.56 -20.49 4.36
C ALA A 2 0.68 -19.98 5.51
N ASP A 3 1.14 -18.97 6.26
CA ASP A 3 0.43 -18.38 7.42
C ASP A 3 -0.59 -17.30 7.01
N GLY A 4 -0.61 -16.90 5.75
CA GLY A 4 -1.52 -15.90 5.19
C GLY A 4 -1.29 -15.73 3.69
N ILE A 5 -2.16 -14.95 3.06
CA ILE A 5 -2.07 -14.61 1.63
C ILE A 5 -1.92 -13.11 1.47
N MET A 6 -0.90 -12.69 0.72
CA MET A 6 -0.77 -11.31 0.28
C MET A 6 -1.22 -11.22 -1.17
N ILE A 7 -2.24 -10.42 -1.42
CA ILE A 7 -2.77 -10.17 -2.77
C ILE A 7 -2.47 -8.73 -3.19
N HIS A 8 -2.09 -8.55 -4.43
CA HIS A 8 -1.71 -7.25 -4.98
C HIS A 8 -2.25 -7.09 -6.39
N SER A 9 -2.59 -5.86 -6.75
CA SER A 9 -3.12 -5.49 -8.06
C SER A 9 -2.45 -4.22 -8.56
N LYS A 10 -2.34 -4.15 -9.89
CA LYS A 10 -1.96 -2.94 -10.64
C LYS A 10 -3.18 -2.25 -11.26
N ASP A 11 -4.39 -2.79 -11.09
CA ASP A 11 -5.61 -2.08 -11.45
C ASP A 11 -5.83 -0.94 -10.45
N LYS A 12 -6.14 0.23 -10.98
CA LYS A 12 -6.45 1.41 -10.17
C LYS A 12 -7.81 1.27 -9.48
N SER A 13 -8.74 0.48 -10.02
CA SER A 13 -10.10 0.34 -9.49
C SER A 13 -10.14 -0.39 -8.14
N GLY A 14 -9.24 -1.36 -7.92
CA GLY A 14 -9.26 -2.25 -6.75
C GLY A 14 -10.38 -3.30 -6.75
N GLU A 15 -11.19 -3.41 -7.81
CA GLU A 15 -12.32 -4.33 -7.86
C GLU A 15 -11.88 -5.81 -7.90
N ASP A 16 -10.74 -6.11 -8.51
CA ASP A 16 -10.16 -7.46 -8.51
C ASP A 16 -9.73 -7.91 -7.10
N ILE A 17 -9.19 -7.00 -6.29
CA ILE A 17 -8.89 -7.24 -4.87
C ILE A 17 -10.18 -7.48 -4.09
N ARG A 18 -11.21 -6.66 -4.32
CA ARG A 18 -12.52 -6.82 -3.68
C ARG A 18 -13.14 -8.17 -3.99
N GLU A 19 -13.18 -8.56 -5.26
CA GLU A 19 -13.72 -9.84 -5.71
C GLU A 19 -12.94 -11.01 -5.09
N PHE A 20 -11.61 -10.94 -5.11
CA PHE A 20 -10.75 -11.93 -4.48
C PHE A 20 -11.05 -12.07 -2.98
N CYS A 21 -11.03 -10.96 -2.23
CA CYS A 21 -11.24 -11.01 -0.78
C CYS A 21 -12.61 -11.60 -0.43
N ARG A 22 -13.69 -11.14 -1.09
CA ARG A 22 -15.05 -11.63 -0.83
C ARG A 22 -15.22 -13.10 -1.20
N THR A 23 -14.59 -13.56 -2.27
CA THR A 23 -14.66 -14.96 -2.70
C THR A 23 -13.83 -15.85 -1.79
N PHE A 24 -12.59 -15.45 -1.50
CA PHE A 24 -11.67 -16.19 -0.64
C PHE A 24 -12.22 -16.36 0.78
N ARG A 25 -12.90 -15.34 1.32
CA ARG A 25 -13.53 -15.40 2.66
C ARG A 25 -14.65 -16.42 2.77
N LYS A 26 -15.30 -16.82 1.66
CA LYS A 26 -16.36 -17.86 1.68
C LYS A 26 -15.78 -19.24 2.02
N GLU A 27 -14.56 -19.52 1.60
CA GLU A 27 -13.90 -20.82 1.82
C GLU A 27 -12.88 -20.77 2.97
N TYR A 28 -12.16 -19.66 3.10
CA TYR A 28 -11.02 -19.52 4.01
C TYR A 28 -11.23 -18.35 4.98
N ALA A 29 -12.22 -18.47 5.85
CA ALA A 29 -12.61 -17.41 6.78
C ALA A 29 -11.48 -16.97 7.74
N HIS A 30 -10.58 -17.89 8.11
CA HIS A 30 -9.57 -17.70 9.15
C HIS A 30 -8.15 -17.44 8.60
N VAL A 31 -7.95 -17.51 7.28
CA VAL A 31 -6.63 -17.24 6.68
C VAL A 31 -6.41 -15.73 6.55
N PRO A 32 -5.37 -15.14 7.15
CA PRO A 32 -5.10 -13.71 7.02
C PRO A 32 -4.93 -13.26 5.56
N ILE A 33 -5.59 -12.17 5.19
CA ILE A 33 -5.39 -11.49 3.91
C ILE A 33 -4.62 -10.19 4.15
N VAL A 34 -3.53 -10.02 3.40
CA VAL A 34 -2.68 -8.83 3.40
C VAL A 34 -2.85 -8.11 2.06
N VAL A 35 -3.06 -6.79 2.11
CA VAL A 35 -3.24 -5.93 0.93
C VAL A 35 -2.25 -4.77 0.90
N VAL A 36 -1.93 -4.29 -0.30
CA VAL A 36 -1.00 -3.18 -0.55
C VAL A 36 -1.67 -2.17 -1.50
N PRO A 37 -2.40 -1.16 -0.99
CA PRO A 37 -3.24 -0.27 -1.79
C PRO A 37 -2.45 0.88 -2.46
N THR A 38 -1.25 0.63 -2.98
CA THR A 38 -0.45 1.68 -3.62
C THR A 38 -1.02 2.14 -4.96
N THR A 39 -1.74 1.26 -5.68
CA THR A 39 -2.29 1.55 -7.02
C THR A 39 -3.77 1.94 -7.01
N TYR A 40 -4.51 1.47 -6.02
CA TYR A 40 -5.91 1.79 -5.72
C TYR A 40 -5.98 2.60 -4.42
N ASP A 41 -5.19 3.67 -4.35
CA ASP A 41 -4.97 4.51 -3.16
C ASP A 41 -6.20 5.34 -2.73
N HIS A 42 -7.24 5.34 -3.56
CA HIS A 42 -8.53 5.96 -3.24
C HIS A 42 -9.44 5.07 -2.36
N VAL A 43 -9.13 3.78 -2.23
CA VAL A 43 -9.90 2.84 -1.40
C VAL A 43 -9.49 3.01 0.06
N HIS A 44 -10.46 3.25 0.94
CA HIS A 44 -10.20 3.45 2.36
C HIS A 44 -9.94 2.13 3.11
N GLU A 45 -9.20 2.20 4.22
CA GLU A 45 -8.95 1.02 5.08
C GLU A 45 -10.25 0.39 5.59
N SER A 46 -11.29 1.19 5.84
CA SER A 46 -12.62 0.70 6.21
C SER A 46 -13.24 -0.19 5.13
N GLU A 47 -13.09 0.18 3.87
CA GLU A 47 -13.59 -0.62 2.74
C GLU A 47 -12.78 -1.91 2.58
N LEU A 48 -11.45 -1.83 2.69
CA LEU A 48 -10.57 -3.01 2.66
C LEU A 48 -10.91 -4.00 3.79
N HIS A 49 -11.21 -3.47 4.98
CA HIS A 49 -11.67 -4.27 6.11
C HIS A 49 -13.01 -4.95 5.82
N GLU A 50 -13.98 -4.21 5.26
CA GLU A 50 -15.28 -4.76 4.85
C GLU A 50 -15.16 -5.85 3.78
N TRP A 51 -14.16 -5.77 2.90
CA TRP A 51 -13.89 -6.81 1.91
C TRP A 51 -13.27 -8.06 2.53
N GLY A 52 -12.70 -7.94 3.73
CA GLY A 52 -12.15 -9.04 4.52
C GLY A 52 -10.63 -9.01 4.68
N ALA A 53 -9.95 -7.91 4.34
CA ALA A 53 -8.52 -7.75 4.59
C ALA A 53 -8.24 -7.60 6.09
N ASN A 54 -7.10 -8.14 6.54
CA ASN A 54 -6.67 -8.08 7.93
C ASN A 54 -5.48 -7.13 8.14
N VAL A 55 -4.61 -7.02 7.14
CA VAL A 55 -3.39 -6.22 7.21
C VAL A 55 -3.30 -5.35 5.97
N VAL A 56 -3.11 -4.05 6.19
CA VAL A 56 -2.87 -3.06 5.13
C VAL A 56 -1.42 -2.62 5.21
N ILE A 57 -0.69 -2.68 4.09
CA ILE A 57 0.70 -2.25 4.01
C ILE A 57 0.78 -1.01 3.10
N TYR A 58 1.17 0.12 3.68
CA TYR A 58 1.59 1.31 2.94
C TYR A 58 3.05 1.19 2.52
N ALA A 59 3.31 0.54 1.38
CA ALA A 59 4.64 0.04 1.02
C ALA A 59 5.76 1.11 0.94
N ASN A 60 5.58 2.18 0.16
CA ASN A 60 6.68 3.07 -0.23
C ASN A 60 6.43 4.56 0.03
N HIS A 61 5.37 4.88 0.79
CA HIS A 61 4.95 6.27 1.03
C HIS A 61 5.98 7.08 1.81
N LEU A 62 6.62 6.47 2.83
CA LEU A 62 7.65 7.16 3.63
C LEU A 62 8.91 7.46 2.82
N LEU A 63 9.34 6.52 1.96
CA LEU A 63 10.48 6.75 1.07
C LEU A 63 10.16 7.83 0.02
N ARG A 64 8.95 7.79 -0.56
CA ARG A 64 8.45 8.83 -1.46
C ARG A 64 8.37 10.21 -0.80
N ALA A 65 8.11 10.28 0.50
CA ALA A 65 8.10 11.54 1.25
C ALA A 65 9.52 12.04 1.56
N ALA A 66 10.43 11.14 1.93
CA ALA A 66 11.81 11.48 2.24
C ALA A 66 12.58 11.98 1.02
N TYR A 67 12.34 11.39 -0.16
CA TYR A 67 13.12 11.69 -1.36
C TYR A 67 13.06 13.18 -1.79
N PRO A 68 11.90 13.83 -1.96
CA PRO A 68 11.82 15.25 -2.27
C PRO A 68 12.49 16.15 -1.23
N ALA A 69 12.37 15.81 0.07
CA ALA A 69 13.00 16.58 1.14
C ALA A 69 14.53 16.51 1.04
N MET A 70 15.08 15.31 0.90
CA MET A 70 16.52 15.11 0.69
C MET A 70 17.01 15.80 -0.59
N MET A 71 16.22 15.75 -1.66
CA MET A 71 16.57 16.36 -2.95
C MET A 71 16.56 17.89 -2.89
N ASN A 72 15.61 18.48 -2.17
CA ASN A 72 15.59 19.91 -1.93
C ASN A 72 16.82 20.37 -1.16
N VAL A 73 17.17 19.68 -0.07
CA VAL A 73 18.39 20.00 0.71
C VAL A 73 19.64 19.88 -0.17
N ALA A 74 19.78 18.79 -0.92
CA ALA A 74 20.93 18.59 -1.81
C ALA A 74 21.05 19.72 -2.85
N ARG A 75 19.93 20.17 -3.41
CA ARG A 75 19.89 21.29 -4.35
C ARG A 75 20.25 22.62 -3.70
N THR A 76 19.74 22.90 -2.49
CA THR A 76 20.10 24.11 -1.73
C THR A 76 21.60 24.13 -1.40
N ILE A 77 22.18 22.98 -1.02
CA ILE A 77 23.62 22.85 -0.79
C ILE A 77 24.42 23.20 -2.05
N LEU A 78 24.00 22.66 -3.20
CA LEU A 78 24.66 22.89 -4.48
C LEU A 78 24.54 24.36 -4.92
N GLU A 79 23.35 24.96 -4.80
CA GLU A 79 23.08 26.35 -5.21
C GLU A 79 23.81 27.38 -4.33
N ASN A 80 23.95 27.12 -3.03
CA ASN A 80 24.57 28.05 -2.09
C ASN A 80 26.05 27.76 -1.80
N GLU A 81 26.59 26.67 -2.34
CA GLU A 81 27.95 26.17 -2.06
C GLU A 81 28.23 25.95 -0.56
N ARG A 82 27.18 25.82 0.27
CA ARG A 82 27.27 25.60 1.71
C ARG A 82 26.06 24.83 2.24
N ALA A 83 26.23 24.18 3.40
CA ALA A 83 25.15 23.54 4.12
C ALA A 83 24.28 24.59 4.81
N GLU A 84 23.19 25.00 4.15
CA GLU A 84 22.07 25.70 4.78
C GLU A 84 20.76 25.01 4.45
#